data_AF-A0AA97EAT2-F1
#
_entry.id   AF-A0AA97EAT2-F1
#
_cell.length_a   1.000
_cell.length_b   1.000
_cell.length_c   1.000
_cell.angle_alpha   90.00
_cell.angle_beta   90.00
_cell.angle_gamma   90.00
#
_symmetry.space_group_name_H-M   'P 1'
#
loop_
_entity.id
_entity.type
_entity.pdbx_description
1 polymer ?
#
loop_
_entity_poly.entity_id
_entity_poly.type
_entity_poly.pdbx_seq_one_letter_code
_entity_poly.pdbx_strand_id
1 'polypeptide(L)'
;MATVTPGTGGTIKSTTAEGQAHEILSFISLKQLSTVVNPGQVENVLGSHDQQAQTFSGTYQFSVSQAIDGNGNLTLSANSYLVGAGFQEGTGGTFKGNTPEKYALEVLMYLQNLERTPALNPSSRNFVTGTYNSDTGVYQGSFNIPVIMGIDATSGVVSYGADPYLL
;
A
#
# COMPACT_ATOMS: atom_id res chain seq x y z
N MET A 1 14.13 6.79 -7.68
CA MET A 1 12.94 5.96 -7.46
C MET A 1 13.26 4.99 -6.34
N ALA A 2 12.37 4.83 -5.38
CA ALA A 2 12.54 3.84 -4.33
C ALA A 2 12.36 2.41 -4.89
N THR A 3 13.43 1.84 -5.44
CA THR A 3 13.40 0.50 -6.03
C THR A 3 13.17 -0.56 -4.95
N VAL A 4 12.24 -1.47 -5.24
CA VAL A 4 11.93 -2.64 -4.41
C VAL A 4 11.93 -3.88 -5.29
N THR A 5 12.18 -5.04 -4.68
CA THR A 5 12.11 -6.33 -5.39
C THR A 5 10.68 -6.87 -5.29
N PRO A 6 9.91 -6.97 -6.38
CA PRO A 6 8.62 -7.65 -6.35
C PRO A 6 8.86 -9.14 -6.12
N GLY A 7 7.98 -9.77 -5.35
CA GLY A 7 8.06 -11.20 -5.12
C GLY A 7 7.71 -11.99 -6.38
N THR A 8 8.47 -13.05 -6.67
CA THR A 8 8.19 -13.93 -7.81
C THR A 8 6.85 -14.63 -7.60
N GLY A 9 5.98 -14.59 -8.62
CA GLY A 9 4.63 -15.16 -8.56
C GLY A 9 3.61 -14.36 -7.72
N GLY A 10 4.01 -13.23 -7.12
CA GLY A 10 3.14 -12.44 -6.25
C GLY A 10 2.03 -11.68 -6.98
N THR A 11 0.97 -11.30 -6.28
CA THR A 11 -0.12 -10.47 -6.84
C THR A 11 0.36 -9.09 -7.25
N ILE A 12 1.20 -8.47 -6.41
CA ILE A 12 1.80 -7.15 -6.61
C ILE A 12 3.06 -7.30 -7.48
N LYS A 13 3.17 -6.47 -8.52
CA LYS A 13 4.16 -6.60 -9.59
C LYS A 13 5.10 -5.41 -9.71
N SER A 14 4.71 -4.22 -9.22
CA SER A 14 5.54 -3.04 -9.37
C SER A 14 6.93 -3.21 -8.75
N THR A 15 7.94 -2.61 -9.37
CA THR A 15 9.34 -2.59 -8.93
C THR A 15 9.68 -1.34 -8.11
N THR A 16 8.69 -0.50 -7.81
CA THR A 16 8.84 0.73 -7.01
C THR A 16 7.93 0.68 -5.80
N ALA A 17 8.35 1.23 -4.67
CA ALA A 17 7.53 1.24 -3.45
C ALA A 17 6.21 2.01 -3.66
N GLU A 18 6.27 3.14 -4.37
CA GLU A 18 5.10 3.95 -4.74
C GLU A 18 4.12 3.17 -5.62
N GLY A 19 4.63 2.41 -6.60
CA GLY A 19 3.80 1.58 -7.46
C GLY A 19 3.20 0.39 -6.71
N GLN A 20 3.95 -0.23 -5.79
CA GLN A 20 3.38 -1.29 -4.95
C GLN A 20 2.30 -0.76 -4.00
N ALA A 21 2.44 0.47 -3.50
CA ALA A 21 1.40 1.14 -2.70
C ALA A 21 0.14 1.37 -3.51
N HIS A 22 0.27 1.90 -4.73
CA HIS A 22 -0.85 2.09 -5.65
C HIS A 22 -1.57 0.76 -5.96
N GLU A 23 -0.82 -0.29 -6.28
CA GLU A 23 -1.36 -1.61 -6.59
C GLU A 23 -2.08 -2.24 -5.38
N ILE A 24 -1.47 -2.25 -4.19
CA ILE A 24 -2.05 -2.91 -3.01
C ILE A 24 -3.26 -2.18 -2.46
N LEU A 25 -3.24 -0.84 -2.42
CA LEU A 25 -4.37 -0.03 -1.97
C LEU A 25 -5.55 -0.19 -2.94
N SER A 26 -5.30 -0.13 -4.25
CA SER A 26 -6.32 -0.39 -5.27
C SER A 26 -6.89 -1.81 -5.16
N PHE A 27 -6.04 -2.81 -4.90
CA PHE A 27 -6.47 -4.19 -4.69
C PHE A 27 -7.40 -4.31 -3.48
N ILE A 28 -7.05 -3.74 -2.33
CA ILE A 28 -7.89 -3.77 -1.12
C ILE A 28 -9.22 -3.05 -1.38
N SER A 29 -9.18 -1.84 -1.94
CA SER A 29 -10.40 -1.07 -2.27
C SER A 29 -11.32 -1.80 -3.24
N LEU A 30 -10.79 -2.60 -4.17
CA LEU A 30 -11.61 -3.46 -5.03
C LEU A 30 -12.22 -4.63 -4.25
N LYS A 31 -11.42 -5.31 -3.42
CA LYS A 31 -11.85 -6.53 -2.70
C LYS A 31 -12.87 -6.25 -1.61
N GLN A 32 -12.81 -5.08 -0.97
CA GLN A 32 -13.79 -4.70 0.05
C GLN A 32 -15.22 -4.52 -0.51
N LEU A 33 -15.40 -4.34 -1.82
CA LEU A 33 -16.72 -4.26 -2.47
C LEU A 33 -17.46 -5.61 -2.50
N SER A 34 -16.75 -6.73 -2.37
CA SER A 34 -17.35 -8.06 -2.43
C SER A 34 -17.92 -8.44 -1.06
N THR A 35 -19.21 -8.76 -1.00
CA THR A 35 -19.85 -9.31 0.22
C THR A 35 -19.36 -10.71 0.59
N VAL A 36 -18.71 -11.42 -0.34
CA VAL A 36 -18.11 -12.73 -0.09
C VAL A 36 -16.72 -12.59 0.52
N VAL A 37 -15.89 -11.68 -0.01
CA VAL A 37 -14.52 -11.45 0.48
C VAL A 37 -14.51 -10.53 1.71
N ASN A 38 -15.47 -9.62 1.81
CA ASN A 38 -15.64 -8.68 2.93
C ASN A 38 -17.05 -8.83 3.53
N PRO A 39 -17.36 -9.95 4.20
CA PRO A 39 -18.69 -10.19 4.77
C PRO A 39 -19.07 -9.16 5.85
N GLY A 40 -18.07 -8.58 6.52
CA GLY A 40 -18.27 -7.50 7.50
C GLY A 40 -18.56 -6.14 6.87
N GLN A 41 -18.44 -6.01 5.54
CA GLN A 41 -18.65 -4.75 4.80
C GLN A 41 -17.86 -3.58 5.39
N VAL A 42 -16.64 -3.86 5.85
CA VAL A 42 -15.75 -2.85 6.42
C VAL A 42 -14.96 -2.17 5.32
N GLU A 43 -14.98 -0.84 5.30
CA GLU A 43 -14.26 -0.01 4.32
C GLU A 43 -13.02 0.61 4.96
N ASN A 44 -11.96 -0.19 5.06
CA ASN A 44 -10.72 0.21 5.70
C ASN A 44 -9.73 0.89 4.75
N VAL A 45 -9.93 0.82 3.43
CA VAL A 45 -9.13 1.54 2.44
C VAL A 45 -10.06 2.23 1.44
N LEU A 46 -10.07 3.55 1.46
CA LEU A 46 -10.83 4.38 0.54
C LEU A 46 -9.85 5.05 -0.41
N GLY A 47 -10.04 4.88 -1.71
CA GLY A 47 -9.17 5.47 -2.73
C GLY A 47 -9.99 6.09 -3.86
N SER A 48 -9.48 7.19 -4.40
CA SER A 48 -10.05 7.91 -5.54
C SER A 48 -8.95 8.28 -6.53
N HIS A 49 -9.18 8.02 -7.82
CA HIS A 49 -8.31 8.47 -8.91
C HIS A 49 -8.85 9.76 -9.50
N ASP A 50 -8.05 10.82 -9.45
CA ASP A 50 -8.31 12.07 -10.14
C ASP A 50 -7.43 12.13 -11.41
N GLN A 51 -8.07 11.99 -12.57
CA GLN A 51 -7.39 11.99 -13.87
C GLN A 51 -6.82 13.36 -14.22
N GLN A 52 -7.47 14.44 -13.80
CA GLN A 52 -7.07 15.80 -14.12
C GLN A 52 -5.90 16.24 -13.22
N ALA A 53 -5.94 15.87 -11.94
CA ALA A 53 -4.86 16.12 -10.99
C ALA A 53 -3.71 15.12 -11.11
N GLN A 54 -3.91 13.99 -11.82
CA GLN A 54 -2.96 12.88 -11.91
C GLN A 54 -2.57 12.36 -10.52
N THR A 55 -3.56 12.13 -9.66
CA THR A 55 -3.35 11.61 -8.31
C THR A 55 -4.25 10.43 -7.99
N PHE A 56 -3.72 9.51 -7.18
CA PHE A 56 -4.49 8.50 -6.47
C PHE A 56 -4.42 8.83 -4.98
N SER A 57 -5.56 9.23 -4.42
CA SER A 57 -5.64 9.78 -3.06
C SER A 57 -6.70 9.09 -2.22
N GLY A 58 -6.53 9.12 -0.90
CA GLY A 58 -7.45 8.42 -0.02
C GLY A 58 -6.99 8.29 1.43
N THR A 59 -7.69 7.41 2.14
CA THR A 59 -7.43 7.10 3.55
C THR A 59 -7.36 5.60 3.77
N TYR A 60 -6.66 5.21 4.82
CA TYR A 60 -6.60 3.82 5.26
C TYR A 60 -6.68 3.72 6.79
N GLN A 61 -7.18 2.59 7.26
CA GLN A 61 -7.26 2.24 8.66
C GLN A 61 -7.12 0.72 8.82
N PHE A 62 -6.07 0.27 9.51
CA PHE A 62 -5.87 -1.14 9.82
C PHE A 62 -5.90 -1.37 11.32
N SER A 63 -6.65 -2.37 11.78
CA SER A 63 -6.39 -2.94 13.10
C SER A 63 -5.04 -3.65 13.06
N VAL A 64 -4.18 -3.39 14.03
CA VAL A 64 -2.83 -3.96 14.09
C VAL A 64 -2.57 -4.58 15.46
N SER A 65 -1.82 -5.67 15.47
CA SER A 65 -1.22 -6.23 16.68
C SER A 65 0.22 -5.75 16.81
N GLN A 66 0.60 -5.37 18.02
CA GLN A 66 1.95 -4.99 18.38
C GLN A 66 2.63 -6.12 19.14
N ALA A 67 3.89 -6.41 18.80
CA ALA A 67 4.71 -7.39 19.51
C ALA A 67 6.17 -6.94 19.57
N ILE A 68 6.94 -7.53 20.49
CA ILE A 68 8.40 -7.42 20.51
C ILE A 68 8.95 -8.68 19.86
N ASP A 69 9.78 -8.54 18.83
CA ASP A 69 10.42 -9.68 18.15
C ASP A 69 11.55 -10.29 18.98
N GLY A 70 12.12 -11.40 18.50
CA GLY A 70 13.24 -12.08 19.16
C GLY A 70 14.54 -11.25 19.24
N ASN A 71 14.60 -10.13 18.53
CA ASN A 71 15.73 -9.19 18.53
C ASN A 71 15.45 -7.94 19.39
N GLY A 72 14.30 -7.88 20.06
CA GLY A 72 13.90 -6.74 20.88
C GLY A 72 13.29 -5.58 20.09
N ASN A 73 13.01 -5.72 18.79
CA ASN A 73 12.38 -4.68 18.00
C ASN A 73 10.86 -4.71 18.17
N LEU A 74 10.27 -3.53 18.19
CA LEU A 74 8.83 -3.37 18.09
C LEU A 74 8.36 -3.72 16.67
N THR A 75 7.39 -4.62 16.56
CA THR A 75 6.77 -5.02 15.30
C THR A 75 5.29 -4.72 15.33
N LEU A 76 4.77 -4.24 14.21
CA LEU A 76 3.34 -4.03 13.96
C LEU A 76 2.92 -4.97 12.83
N SER A 77 1.82 -5.69 13.02
CA SER A 77 1.23 -6.55 11.99
C SER A 77 -0.24 -6.21 11.84
N ALA A 78 -0.69 -5.93 10.63
CA ALA A 78 -2.10 -5.75 10.35
C ALA A 78 -2.87 -7.07 10.56
N ASN A 79 -4.05 -6.94 11.14
CA ASN A 79 -5.04 -8.00 11.23
C ASN A 79 -5.79 -8.07 9.90
N SER A 80 -5.87 -9.27 9.34
CA SER A 80 -6.61 -9.47 8.09
C SER A 80 -8.11 -9.46 8.35
N TYR A 81 -8.86 -8.79 7.50
CA TYR A 81 -10.32 -8.77 7.55
C TYR A 81 -10.95 -9.26 6.25
N LEU A 82 -10.19 -9.25 5.15
CA LEU A 82 -10.60 -9.83 3.88
C LEU A 82 -10.41 -11.35 3.88
N VAL A 83 -11.49 -12.08 3.58
CA VAL A 83 -11.52 -13.54 3.55
C VAL A 83 -11.37 -14.04 2.12
N GLY A 84 -10.34 -14.84 1.85
CA GLY A 84 -10.17 -15.46 0.52
C GLY A 84 -9.94 -14.45 -0.60
N ALA A 85 -9.25 -13.32 -0.32
CA ALA A 85 -9.04 -12.24 -1.29
C ALA A 85 -8.26 -12.66 -2.55
N GLY A 86 -7.63 -13.83 -2.54
CA GLY A 86 -6.77 -14.33 -3.63
C GLY A 86 -5.42 -13.64 -3.69
N PHE A 87 -5.03 -12.95 -2.62
CA PHE A 87 -3.72 -12.31 -2.50
C PHE A 87 -2.61 -13.36 -2.38
N GLN A 88 -1.48 -13.11 -3.03
CA GLN A 88 -0.27 -13.95 -2.97
C GLN A 88 0.95 -13.04 -2.73
N GLU A 89 1.60 -13.21 -1.58
CA GLU A 89 2.94 -12.63 -1.36
C GLU A 89 3.93 -13.38 -2.26
N GLY A 90 4.58 -12.70 -3.19
CA GLY A 90 5.53 -13.40 -4.05
C GLY A 90 6.76 -13.86 -3.27
N THR A 91 7.45 -14.89 -3.75
CA THR A 91 8.68 -15.39 -3.10
C THR A 91 9.85 -14.42 -3.32
N GLY A 92 10.63 -14.16 -2.28
CA GLY A 92 11.86 -13.35 -2.38
C GLY A 92 11.65 -11.84 -2.48
N GLY A 93 10.41 -11.34 -2.33
CA GLY A 93 10.12 -9.90 -2.42
C GLY A 93 10.64 -9.09 -1.22
N THR A 94 10.75 -7.77 -1.36
CA THR A 94 11.14 -6.85 -0.28
C THR A 94 10.18 -6.93 0.90
N PHE A 95 8.86 -6.88 0.63
CA PHE A 95 7.79 -6.99 1.63
C PHE A 95 7.37 -8.45 1.81
N LYS A 96 6.98 -8.80 3.05
CA LYS A 96 6.72 -10.16 3.56
C LYS A 96 5.32 -10.32 4.14
N GLY A 97 4.44 -9.34 3.92
CA GLY A 97 3.05 -9.42 4.35
C GLY A 97 2.27 -10.47 3.57
N ASN A 98 1.87 -11.55 4.25
CA ASN A 98 1.16 -12.68 3.63
C ASN A 98 -0.35 -12.50 3.43
N THR A 99 -0.88 -11.35 3.85
CA THR A 99 -2.26 -10.90 3.57
C THR A 99 -2.18 -9.50 2.96
N PRO A 100 -3.19 -9.06 2.20
CA PRO A 100 -3.12 -7.76 1.56
C PRO A 100 -2.98 -6.61 2.56
N GLU A 101 -3.62 -6.72 3.74
CA GLU A 101 -3.54 -5.69 4.78
C GLU A 101 -2.14 -5.61 5.41
N LYS A 102 -1.50 -6.76 5.67
CA LYS A 102 -0.12 -6.78 6.17
C LYS A 102 0.84 -6.20 5.16
N TYR A 103 0.68 -6.58 3.90
CA TYR A 103 1.50 -6.07 2.81
C TYR A 103 1.34 -4.56 2.65
N ALA A 104 0.11 -4.06 2.69
CA ALA A 104 -0.18 -2.63 2.63
C ALA A 104 0.49 -1.88 3.80
N LEU A 105 0.37 -2.39 5.03
CA LEU A 105 1.01 -1.78 6.20
C LEU A 105 2.52 -1.66 6.02
N GLU A 106 3.19 -2.74 5.59
CA GLU A 106 4.63 -2.73 5.36
C GLU A 106 5.05 -1.70 4.29
N VAL A 107 4.34 -1.67 3.16
CA VAL A 107 4.63 -0.72 2.06
C VAL A 107 4.44 0.72 2.53
N LEU A 108 3.33 1.01 3.24
CA LEU A 108 3.02 2.36 3.72
C LEU A 108 4.05 2.84 4.75
N MET A 109 4.37 2.01 5.74
CA MET A 109 5.40 2.34 6.74
C MET A 109 6.78 2.54 6.10
N TYR A 110 7.10 1.74 5.08
CA TYR A 110 8.34 1.90 4.32
C TYR A 110 8.38 3.25 3.59
N LEU A 111 7.32 3.60 2.85
CA LEU A 111 7.22 4.90 2.17
C LEU A 111 7.35 6.07 3.14
N GLN A 112 6.66 6.04 4.28
CA GLN A 112 6.82 7.08 5.31
C GLN A 112 8.26 7.25 5.78
N ASN A 113 8.97 6.13 5.97
CA ASN A 113 10.37 6.19 6.39
C ASN A 113 11.27 6.82 5.31
N LEU A 114 11.00 6.51 4.03
CA LEU A 114 11.72 7.12 2.92
C LEU A 114 11.38 8.61 2.77
N GLU A 115 10.10 8.98 2.89
CA GLU A 115 9.65 10.38 2.84
C GLU A 115 10.27 11.21 3.97
N ARG A 116 10.49 10.62 5.15
CA ARG A 116 11.19 11.30 6.25
C ARG A 116 12.67 11.52 5.95
N THR A 117 13.28 10.77 5.04
CA THR A 117 14.74 10.77 4.83
C THR A 117 15.14 11.83 3.78
N PRO A 118 15.84 12.92 4.16
CA PRO A 118 16.12 14.03 3.23
C PRO A 118 16.93 13.64 2.00
N ALA A 119 17.80 12.63 2.12
CA ALA A 119 18.59 12.12 1.00
C ALA A 119 17.75 11.40 -0.06
N LEU A 120 16.61 10.82 0.35
CA LEU A 120 15.68 10.09 -0.52
C LEU A 120 14.47 10.94 -0.92
N ASN A 121 14.21 12.02 -0.17
CA ASN A 121 13.13 12.98 -0.39
C ASN A 121 13.63 14.44 -0.25
N PRO A 122 14.50 14.92 -1.17
CA PRO A 122 15.08 16.26 -1.07
C PRO A 122 14.03 17.38 -1.20
N SER A 123 12.88 17.09 -1.80
CA SER A 123 11.75 18.02 -1.92
C SER A 123 10.82 18.02 -0.69
N SER A 124 11.10 17.23 0.34
CA SER A 124 10.27 17.14 1.57
C SER A 124 8.79 16.88 1.27
N ARG A 125 8.50 16.03 0.27
CA ARG A 125 7.13 15.60 -0.07
C ARG A 125 6.58 14.70 1.05
N ASN A 126 5.28 14.76 1.28
CA ASN A 126 4.62 13.97 2.32
C ASN A 126 3.30 13.44 1.77
N PHE A 127 3.42 12.48 0.87
CA PHE A 127 2.30 11.85 0.18
C PHE A 127 1.74 10.66 0.94
N VAL A 128 2.44 10.12 1.94
CA VAL A 128 1.92 9.04 2.80
C VAL A 128 2.02 9.45 4.26
N THR A 129 0.89 9.51 4.95
CA THR A 129 0.81 9.77 6.39
C THR A 129 0.18 8.59 7.10
N GLY A 130 0.47 8.43 8.38
CA GLY A 130 0.19 7.19 9.11
C GLY A 130 0.58 7.36 10.58
N THR A 131 -0.34 7.01 11.46
CA THR A 131 -0.19 7.10 12.91
C THR A 131 -0.74 5.85 13.56
N TYR A 132 0.01 5.31 14.52
CA TYR A 132 -0.42 4.21 15.38
C TYR A 132 -1.03 4.74 16.68
N ASN A 133 -2.21 4.26 17.05
CA ASN A 133 -2.82 4.44 18.35
C ASN A 133 -2.71 3.14 19.16
N SER A 134 -1.91 3.16 20.24
CA SER A 134 -1.67 1.99 21.10
C SER A 134 -2.87 1.58 21.92
N ASP A 135 -3.77 2.51 22.26
CA ASP A 135 -4.94 2.22 23.10
C ASP A 135 -6.01 1.47 22.31
N THR A 136 -6.15 1.79 21.02
CA THR A 136 -7.14 1.16 20.13
C THR A 136 -6.54 0.05 19.26
N GLY A 137 -5.21 -0.05 19.17
CA GLY A 137 -4.56 -0.99 18.27
C GLY A 137 -4.84 -0.67 16.80
N VAL A 138 -4.96 0.61 16.45
CA VAL A 138 -5.30 1.05 15.09
C VAL A 138 -4.14 1.83 14.48
N TYR A 139 -3.77 1.47 13.26
CA TYR A 139 -2.85 2.23 12.43
C TYR A 139 -3.62 2.86 11.26
N GLN A 140 -3.65 4.18 11.18
CA GLN A 140 -4.50 4.91 10.23
C GLN A 140 -3.78 6.10 9.62
N GLY A 141 -4.20 6.51 8.43
CA GLY A 141 -3.54 7.58 7.70
C GLY A 141 -4.20 7.95 6.38
N SER A 142 -3.47 8.71 5.59
CA SER A 142 -3.87 9.15 4.25
C SER A 142 -2.75 8.96 3.24
N PHE A 143 -3.14 8.85 1.98
CA PHE A 143 -2.22 8.83 0.86
C PHE A 143 -2.65 9.80 -0.23
N ASN A 144 -1.68 10.34 -0.98
CA ASN A 144 -1.89 11.15 -2.16
C ASN A 144 -0.75 10.87 -3.17
N ILE A 145 -0.79 9.70 -3.79
CA ILE A 145 0.27 9.17 -4.65
C ILE A 145 0.10 9.78 -6.04
N PRO A 146 1.11 10.48 -6.59
CA PRO A 146 1.11 10.89 -7.99
C PRO A 146 0.98 9.69 -8.93
N VAL A 147 0.22 9.81 -10.01
CA VAL A 147 0.04 8.73 -10.99
C VAL A 147 0.36 9.18 -12.40
N ILE A 148 0.92 8.26 -13.19
CA ILE A 148 1.02 8.38 -14.64
C ILE A 148 -0.15 7.64 -15.30
N MET A 149 -0.69 8.24 -16.36
CA MET A 149 -1.69 7.62 -17.21
C MET A 149 -1.07 7.26 -18.56
N GLY A 150 -1.33 6.03 -19.00
CA GLY A 150 -0.95 5.56 -20.33
C GLY A 150 -2.15 4.99 -21.06
N ILE A 151 -2.17 5.12 -22.38
CA ILE A 151 -3.12 4.40 -23.24
C ILE A 151 -2.29 3.44 -24.07
N ASP A 152 -2.56 2.14 -23.92
CA ASP A 152 -1.97 1.14 -24.78
C ASP A 152 -2.50 1.31 -26.21
N ALA A 153 -1.61 1.63 -27.14
CA ALA A 153 -1.98 2.01 -28.51
C ALA A 153 -2.63 0.86 -29.31
N THR A 154 -2.47 -0.39 -28.87
CA THR A 154 -2.96 -1.57 -29.61
C THR A 154 -4.31 -2.05 -29.05
N SER A 155 -4.45 -2.08 -27.74
CA SER A 155 -5.64 -2.57 -27.04
C SER A 155 -6.62 -1.46 -26.64
N GLY A 156 -6.18 -0.20 -26.65
CA GLY A 156 -6.95 0.93 -26.16
C GLY A 156 -7.14 0.94 -24.63
N VAL A 157 -6.48 0.04 -23.90
CA VAL A 157 -6.59 -0.05 -22.44
C VAL A 157 -5.94 1.16 -21.80
N VAL A 158 -6.71 1.86 -20.96
CA VAL A 158 -6.19 2.91 -20.10
C VAL A 158 -5.52 2.26 -18.89
N SER A 159 -4.26 2.63 -18.65
CA SER A 159 -3.45 2.16 -17.54
C SER A 159 -3.13 3.31 -16.59
N TYR A 160 -3.15 3.01 -15.31
CA TYR A 160 -2.72 3.91 -14.23
C TYR A 160 -1.58 3.23 -13.50
N GLY A 161 -0.49 3.94 -13.30
CA GLY A 161 0.61 3.51 -12.44
C GLY A 161 1.05 4.66 -11.56
N ALA A 162 1.72 4.38 -10.44
CA ALA A 162 2.34 5.44 -9.66
C ALA A 162 3.45 6.14 -10.47
N ASP A 163 3.57 7.45 -10.30
CA ASP A 163 4.73 8.23 -10.73
C ASP A 163 5.73 8.30 -9.55
N PRO A 164 6.85 7.54 -9.58
CA PRO A 164 7.77 7.49 -8.46
C PRO A 164 8.39 8.85 -8.18
N TYR A 165 8.40 9.25 -6.91
CA TYR A 165 8.85 10.59 -6.50
C TYR A 165 10.03 10.59 -5.52
N LEU A 166 10.36 9.43 -4.95
CA LEU A 166 11.53 9.26 -4.09
C LEU A 166 12.77 8.92 -4.91
N LEU A 167 13.97 9.24 -4.41
CA LEU A 167 15.24 8.93 -5.06
C LEU A 167 15.68 7.48 -4.84
#